data_AF-A0A533MK73-F1
#
_entry.id   AF-A0A533MK73-F1
#
_cell.length_a   1.000
_cell.length_b   1.000
_cell.length_c   1.000
_cell.angle_alpha   90.00
_cell.angle_beta   90.00
_cell.angle_gamma   90.00
#
_symmetry.space_group_name_H-M   'P 1'
#
loop_
_entity.id
_entity.type
_entity.pdbx_description
1 polymer ?
#
loop_
_entity_poly.entity_id
_entity_poly.type
_entity_poly.pdbx_seq_one_letter_code
_entity_poly.pdbx_strand_id
1 'polypeptide(L)'
;MSMISNITGMIVSPGQTIEKIAEKPYIEEAVMIVGIVAILSGISGYLALNIFSFDFGDMSPDEIKLVNTIIFVSSVVGPIITIMVMWIIATGVVHLISVALGGEGKFTQMLVIYGYANIPILIGVIIGVILMMFIEPITISISAGS
;
A
#
# COMPACT_ATOMS: atom_id res chain seq x y z
N MET A 1 -25.07 -2.14 -6.78
CA MET A 1 -24.41 -1.30 -7.80
C MET A 1 -23.22 -2.06 -8.33
N SER A 2 -22.71 -1.69 -9.51
CA SER A 2 -21.41 -2.20 -9.95
C SER A 2 -20.30 -1.61 -9.08
N MET A 3 -19.21 -2.36 -8.91
CA MET A 3 -18.00 -1.91 -8.21
C MET A 3 -17.51 -0.52 -8.66
N ILE A 4 -17.61 -0.22 -9.96
CA ILE A 4 -17.22 1.09 -10.54
C ILE A 4 -17.99 2.24 -9.89
N SER A 5 -19.30 2.06 -9.65
CA SER A 5 -20.10 3.10 -9.00
C SER A 5 -19.68 3.33 -7.54
N ASN A 6 -19.25 2.28 -6.84
CA ASN A 6 -18.72 2.39 -5.48
C ASN A 6 -17.37 3.11 -5.49
N ILE A 7 -16.48 2.79 -6.45
CA ILE A 7 -15.18 3.46 -6.60
C ILE A 7 -15.37 4.97 -6.81
N THR A 8 -16.22 5.37 -7.76
CA THR A 8 -16.52 6.79 -8.00
C THR A 8 -17.19 7.43 -6.78
N GLY A 9 -18.12 6.72 -6.15
CA GLY A 9 -18.81 7.17 -4.94
C GLY A 9 -17.87 7.45 -3.77
N MET A 10 -16.81 6.66 -3.58
CA MET A 10 -15.82 6.90 -2.53
C MET A 10 -15.05 8.22 -2.69
N ILE A 11 -14.99 8.76 -3.91
CA ILE A 11 -14.35 10.05 -4.20
C ILE A 11 -15.35 11.20 -4.07
N VAL A 12 -16.56 11.02 -4.62
CA VAL A 12 -17.54 12.11 -4.76
C VAL A 12 -18.46 12.22 -3.54
N SER A 13 -18.86 11.10 -2.95
CA SER A 13 -19.84 11.04 -1.86
C SER A 13 -19.53 9.87 -0.89
N PRO A 14 -18.38 9.92 -0.18
CA PRO A 14 -17.89 8.80 0.61
C PRO A 14 -18.87 8.34 1.69
N GLY A 15 -19.50 9.26 2.44
CA GLY A 15 -20.46 8.89 3.50
C GLY A 15 -21.62 8.03 2.99
N GLN A 16 -22.32 8.50 1.94
CA GLN A 16 -23.42 7.74 1.32
C GLN A 16 -22.94 6.43 0.69
N THR A 17 -21.71 6.38 0.21
CA THR A 17 -21.15 5.19 -0.43
C THR A 17 -20.78 4.14 0.60
N ILE A 18 -20.23 4.55 1.75
CA ILE A 18 -19.92 3.69 2.89
C ILE A 18 -21.18 2.99 3.39
N GLU A 19 -22.28 3.73 3.59
CA GLU A 19 -23.57 3.16 4.01
C GLU A 19 -24.03 2.06 3.04
N LYS A 20 -23.96 2.32 1.74
CA LYS A 20 -24.37 1.36 0.70
C LYS A 20 -23.46 0.13 0.62
N ILE A 21 -22.14 0.31 0.79
CA ILE A 21 -21.18 -0.80 0.86
C ILE A 21 -21.46 -1.65 2.11
N ALA A 22 -21.80 -1.02 3.23
CA ALA A 22 -22.10 -1.72 4.48
C ALA A 22 -23.30 -2.67 4.35
N GLU A 23 -24.31 -2.32 3.54
CA GLU A 23 -25.47 -3.18 3.28
C GLU A 23 -25.09 -4.50 2.58
N LYS A 24 -24.12 -4.47 1.66
CA LYS A 24 -23.66 -5.63 0.88
C LYS A 24 -22.14 -5.65 0.79
N PRO A 25 -21.44 -6.11 1.86
CA PRO A 25 -19.99 -6.09 1.91
C PRO A 25 -19.39 -7.25 1.10
N TYR A 26 -18.88 -6.97 -0.09
CA TYR A 26 -18.15 -7.92 -0.92
C TYR A 26 -16.65 -7.86 -0.61
N ILE A 27 -16.11 -8.91 0.00
CA ILE A 27 -14.70 -8.93 0.45
C ILE A 27 -13.73 -8.98 -0.73
N GLU A 28 -14.11 -9.65 -1.80
CA GLU A 28 -13.36 -9.76 -3.05
C GLU A 28 -13.07 -8.39 -3.67
N GLU A 29 -14.01 -7.45 -3.59
CA GLU A 29 -13.82 -6.08 -4.10
C GLU A 29 -12.76 -5.33 -3.28
N ALA A 30 -12.81 -5.46 -1.96
CA ALA A 30 -11.83 -4.86 -1.06
C ALA A 30 -10.44 -5.49 -1.21
N VAL A 31 -10.37 -6.81 -1.32
CA VAL A 31 -9.11 -7.54 -1.59
C VAL A 31 -8.52 -7.10 -2.92
N MET A 32 -9.34 -6.90 -3.96
CA MET A 32 -8.85 -6.42 -5.25
C MET A 32 -8.28 -5.01 -5.15
N ILE A 33 -8.97 -4.08 -4.49
CA ILE A 33 -8.50 -2.69 -4.33
C ILE A 33 -7.17 -2.66 -3.55
N VAL A 34 -7.13 -3.28 -2.38
CA VAL A 34 -5.94 -3.29 -1.51
C VAL A 34 -4.81 -4.09 -2.16
N GLY A 35 -5.12 -5.18 -2.85
CA GLY A 35 -4.15 -5.97 -3.60
C GLY A 35 -3.49 -5.19 -4.72
N ILE A 36 -4.24 -4.37 -5.47
CA ILE A 36 -3.67 -3.48 -6.49
C ILE A 36 -2.75 -2.44 -5.84
N VAL A 37 -3.16 -1.82 -4.72
CA VAL A 37 -2.31 -0.89 -3.97
C VAL A 37 -1.01 -1.56 -3.52
N ALA A 38 -1.10 -2.79 -3.00
CA ALA A 38 0.05 -3.57 -2.55
C ALA A 38 1.02 -3.86 -3.71
N ILE A 39 0.52 -4.35 -4.84
CA ILE A 39 1.32 -4.65 -6.04
C ILE A 39 2.00 -3.38 -6.57
N LEU A 40 1.25 -2.29 -6.71
CA LEU A 40 1.81 -1.02 -7.19
C LEU A 40 2.89 -0.49 -6.24
N SER A 41 2.73 -0.67 -4.93
CA SER A 41 3.74 -0.27 -3.95
C SER A 41 5.03 -1.10 -4.08
N GLY A 42 4.92 -2.40 -4.37
CA GLY A 42 6.07 -3.24 -4.70
C GLY A 42 6.76 -2.80 -6.01
N ILE A 43 5.98 -2.41 -7.02
CA ILE A 43 6.51 -1.83 -8.27
C ILE A 43 7.23 -0.52 -7.99
N SER A 44 6.66 0.39 -7.19
CA SER A 44 7.33 1.62 -6.76
C SER A 44 8.65 1.33 -6.05
N GLY A 45 8.67 0.33 -5.17
CA GLY A 45 9.90 -0.12 -4.50
C GLY A 45 10.95 -0.63 -5.48
N TYR A 46 10.56 -1.43 -6.48
CA TYR A 46 11.46 -1.89 -7.53
C TYR A 46 12.00 -0.72 -8.37
N LEU A 47 11.16 0.23 -8.76
CA LEU A 47 11.60 1.43 -9.49
C LEU A 47 12.59 2.24 -8.65
N ALA A 48 12.36 2.38 -7.35
CA ALA A 48 13.29 3.06 -6.45
C ALA A 48 14.69 2.42 -6.46
N LEU A 49 14.80 1.09 -6.56
CA LEU A 49 16.10 0.41 -6.68
C LEU A 49 16.84 0.69 -7.99
N ASN A 50 16.11 1.08 -9.04
CA ASN A 50 16.71 1.48 -10.32
C ASN A 50 17.04 2.98 -10.37
N ILE A 51 16.36 3.77 -9.53
CA ILE A 51 16.63 5.20 -9.38
C ILE A 51 17.82 5.42 -8.45
N PHE A 52 17.93 4.68 -7.34
CA PHE A 52 19.00 4.84 -6.37
C PHE A 52 20.05 3.75 -6.52
N SER A 53 21.24 4.12 -7.01
CA SER A 53 22.42 3.26 -6.99
C SER A 53 23.24 3.55 -5.74
N PHE A 54 23.65 2.51 -5.02
CA PHE A 54 24.47 2.64 -3.82
C PHE A 54 25.90 2.17 -4.10
N ASP A 55 26.85 3.06 -3.83
CA ASP A 55 28.27 2.69 -3.77
C ASP A 55 28.62 2.31 -2.33
N PHE A 56 28.95 1.03 -2.15
CA PHE A 56 29.21 0.39 -0.86
C PHE A 56 30.69 0.44 -0.44
N GLY A 57 31.56 1.12 -1.20
CA GLY A 57 32.97 1.32 -0.84
C GLY A 57 33.71 -0.01 -0.68
N ASP A 58 34.32 -0.21 0.50
CA ASP A 58 35.22 -1.34 0.79
C ASP A 58 34.52 -2.64 1.22
N MET A 59 33.18 -2.74 1.10
CA MET A 59 32.48 -3.97 1.42
C MET A 59 32.93 -5.13 0.53
N SER A 60 33.04 -6.32 1.13
CA SER A 60 33.33 -7.55 0.38
C SER A 60 32.15 -7.92 -0.55
N PRO A 61 32.41 -8.71 -1.61
CA PRO A 61 31.34 -9.14 -2.52
C PRO A 61 30.19 -9.88 -1.83
N ASP A 62 30.47 -10.65 -0.78
CA ASP A 62 29.46 -11.40 -0.01
C ASP A 62 28.58 -10.47 0.83
N GLU A 63 29.17 -9.43 1.44
CA GLU A 63 28.43 -8.40 2.18
C GLU A 63 27.52 -7.59 1.26
N ILE A 64 28.04 -7.16 0.09
CA ILE A 64 27.26 -6.44 -0.93
C ILE A 64 26.06 -7.28 -1.36
N LYS A 65 26.26 -8.58 -1.61
CA LYS A 65 25.17 -9.49 -2.00
C LYS A 65 24.10 -9.61 -0.92
N LEU A 66 24.51 -9.74 0.35
CA LEU A 66 23.57 -9.80 1.47
C LEU A 66 22.77 -8.51 1.59
N VAL A 67 23.43 -7.35 1.57
CA VAL A 67 22.79 -6.02 1.65
C VAL A 67 21.81 -5.82 0.50
N ASN A 68 22.21 -6.12 -0.74
CA ASN A 68 21.31 -6.03 -1.89
C ASN A 68 20.09 -6.94 -1.77
N THR A 69 20.25 -8.14 -1.20
CA THR A 69 19.12 -9.05 -0.96
C THR A 69 18.16 -8.47 0.06
N ILE A 70 18.67 -7.93 1.17
CA ILE A 70 17.86 -7.30 2.21
C ILE A 70 17.11 -6.09 1.63
N ILE A 71 17.80 -5.22 0.91
CA ILE A 71 17.24 -4.03 0.25
C ILE A 71 16.13 -4.45 -0.73
N PHE A 72 16.38 -5.47 -1.56
CA PHE A 72 15.38 -5.94 -2.52
C PHE A 72 14.12 -6.46 -1.80
N VAL A 73 14.30 -7.34 -0.81
CA VAL A 73 13.17 -7.90 -0.04
C VAL A 73 12.42 -6.79 0.69
N SER A 74 13.12 -5.86 1.35
CA SER A 74 12.48 -4.77 2.11
C SER A 74 11.76 -3.77 1.22
N SER A 75 12.27 -3.51 0.02
CA SER A 75 11.72 -2.50 -0.89
C SER A 75 10.61 -3.06 -1.78
N VAL A 76 10.70 -4.32 -2.22
CA VAL A 76 9.74 -4.91 -3.17
C VAL A 76 8.71 -5.78 -2.48
N VAL A 77 9.17 -6.74 -1.67
CA VAL A 77 8.30 -7.73 -1.02
C VAL A 77 7.68 -7.17 0.26
N GLY A 78 8.46 -6.40 1.01
CA GLY A 78 8.07 -5.78 2.28
C GLY A 78 6.77 -4.99 2.20
N PRO A 79 6.60 -4.04 1.26
CA PRO A 79 5.39 -3.23 1.17
C PRO A 79 4.16 -4.06 0.83
N ILE A 80 4.29 -5.08 -0.03
CA ILE A 80 3.17 -5.95 -0.42
C ILE A 80 2.58 -6.64 0.82
N ILE A 81 3.44 -7.29 1.60
CA ILE A 81 3.04 -7.99 2.82
C ILE A 81 2.51 -7.00 3.85
N THR A 82 3.23 -5.89 4.04
CA THR A 82 2.89 -4.87 5.05
C THR A 82 1.53 -4.27 4.77
N ILE A 83 1.21 -3.89 3.53
CA ILE A 83 -0.09 -3.30 3.16
C ILE A 83 -1.24 -4.27 3.44
N MET A 84 -1.09 -5.54 3.04
CA MET A 84 -2.12 -6.56 3.26
C MET A 84 -2.37 -6.82 4.76
N VAL A 85 -1.29 -6.93 5.55
CA VAL A 85 -1.39 -7.17 6.99
C VAL A 85 -1.92 -5.93 7.72
N MET A 86 -1.39 -4.75 7.40
CA MET A 86 -1.79 -3.50 8.02
C MET A 86 -3.23 -3.13 7.70
N TRP A 87 -3.75 -3.48 6.52
CA TRP A 87 -5.17 -3.32 6.23
C TRP A 87 -6.06 -4.06 7.23
N ILE A 88 -5.74 -5.32 7.53
CA ILE A 88 -6.50 -6.14 8.49
C ILE A 88 -6.34 -5.58 9.91
N ILE A 89 -5.12 -5.23 10.31
CA ILE A 89 -4.84 -4.66 11.64
C ILE A 89 -5.55 -3.32 11.82
N ALA A 90 -5.42 -2.40 10.86
CA ALA A 90 -6.06 -1.10 10.91
C ALA A 90 -7.58 -1.22 10.94
N THR A 91 -8.16 -2.15 10.16
CA THR A 91 -9.58 -2.49 10.26
C THR A 91 -9.96 -2.91 11.68
N GLY A 92 -9.15 -3.77 12.31
CA GLY A 92 -9.37 -4.21 13.69
C GLY A 92 -9.39 -3.05 14.67
N VAL A 93 -8.40 -2.17 14.58
CA VAL A 93 -8.33 -0.97 15.42
C VAL A 93 -9.55 -0.07 15.22
N VAL A 94 -9.90 0.25 13.97
CA VAL A 94 -11.04 1.12 13.66
C VAL A 94 -12.36 0.47 14.09
N HIS A 95 -12.52 -0.84 13.89
CA HIS A 95 -13.71 -1.57 14.33
C HIS A 95 -13.86 -1.55 15.84
N LEU A 96 -12.78 -1.80 16.60
CA LEU A 96 -12.81 -1.76 18.06
C LEU A 96 -13.15 -0.36 18.59
N ILE A 97 -12.58 0.69 17.99
CA ILE A 97 -12.92 2.07 18.33
C ILE A 97 -14.40 2.35 18.01
N SER A 98 -14.88 1.91 16.84
CA SER A 98 -16.27 2.09 16.43
C SER A 98 -17.24 1.43 17.41
N VAL A 99 -16.98 0.19 17.81
CA VAL A 99 -17.79 -0.53 18.81
C VAL A 99 -17.76 0.16 20.17
N ALA A 100 -16.59 0.62 20.63
CA ALA A 100 -16.47 1.36 21.89
C ALA A 100 -17.26 2.68 21.89
N LEU A 101 -17.49 3.27 20.72
CA LEU A 101 -18.30 4.47 20.52
C LEU A 101 -19.79 4.17 20.22
N GLY A 102 -20.22 2.92 20.35
CA GLY A 102 -21.62 2.51 20.14
C GLY A 102 -21.97 2.07 18.73
N GLY A 103 -20.98 1.83 17.86
CA GLY A 103 -21.19 1.26 16.53
C GLY A 103 -21.58 -0.21 16.57
N GLU A 104 -22.53 -0.60 15.72
CA GLU A 104 -23.10 -1.98 15.68
C GLU A 104 -22.64 -2.79 14.46
N GLY A 105 -21.77 -2.22 13.61
CA GLY A 105 -21.31 -2.86 12.38
C GLY A 105 -20.42 -4.08 12.64
N LYS A 106 -20.47 -5.08 11.77
CA LYS A 106 -19.60 -6.27 11.83
C LYS A 106 -18.17 -5.94 11.36
N PHE A 107 -17.18 -6.67 11.87
CA PHE A 107 -15.80 -6.57 11.42
C PHE A 107 -15.66 -6.69 9.89
N THR A 108 -16.35 -7.64 9.26
CA THR A 108 -16.32 -7.83 7.80
C THR A 108 -16.85 -6.61 7.03
N GLN A 109 -17.86 -5.91 7.56
CA GLN A 109 -18.35 -4.66 6.95
C GLN A 109 -17.26 -3.59 7.03
N MET A 110 -16.63 -3.42 8.19
CA MET A 110 -15.52 -2.48 8.37
C MET A 110 -14.33 -2.82 7.47
N LEU A 111 -14.01 -4.10 7.31
CA LEU A 111 -12.92 -4.59 6.46
C LEU A 111 -13.12 -4.16 5.00
N VAL A 112 -14.35 -4.34 4.49
CA VAL A 112 -14.69 -3.93 3.13
C VAL A 112 -14.68 -2.41 2.98
N ILE A 113 -15.29 -1.69 3.92
CA ILE A 113 -15.31 -0.22 3.93
C ILE A 113 -13.89 0.35 3.93
N TYR A 114 -13.00 -0.17 4.79
CA TYR A 114 -11.61 0.27 4.85
C TYR A 114 -10.85 -0.08 3.56
N GLY A 115 -11.13 -1.24 2.96
CA GLY A 115 -10.57 -1.59 1.65
C GLY A 115 -10.96 -0.55 0.58
N TYR A 116 -12.22 -0.14 0.54
CA TYR A 116 -12.69 0.94 -0.34
C TYR A 116 -12.12 2.32 0.01
N ALA A 117 -11.80 2.58 1.28
CA ALA A 117 -11.14 3.81 1.69
C ALA A 117 -9.72 3.96 1.11
N ASN A 118 -9.14 2.89 0.53
CA ASN A 118 -7.87 2.96 -0.18
C ASN A 118 -7.98 3.52 -1.61
N ILE A 119 -9.17 3.81 -2.13
CA ILE A 119 -9.33 4.34 -3.50
C ILE A 119 -8.56 5.66 -3.73
N PRO A 120 -8.61 6.67 -2.85
CA PRO A 120 -7.78 7.86 -3.01
C PRO A 120 -6.27 7.56 -2.99
N ILE A 121 -5.84 6.63 -2.12
CA ILE A 121 -4.44 6.18 -2.05
C ILE A 121 -4.03 5.50 -3.34
N LEU A 122 -4.89 4.63 -3.89
CA LEU A 122 -4.66 3.95 -5.15
C LEU A 122 -4.36 4.93 -6.29
N ILE A 123 -5.15 6.00 -6.41
CA ILE A 123 -4.90 7.06 -7.40
C ILE A 123 -3.53 7.71 -7.16
N GLY A 124 -3.21 8.04 -5.91
CA GLY A 124 -1.91 8.62 -5.55
C GLY A 124 -0.73 7.72 -5.90
N VAL A 125 -0.83 6.42 -5.62
CA VAL A 125 0.21 5.44 -5.94
C VAL A 125 0.38 5.27 -7.46
N ILE A 126 -0.71 5.24 -8.24
CA ILE A 126 -0.63 5.19 -9.71
C ILE A 126 0.13 6.41 -10.25
N ILE A 127 -0.22 7.60 -9.78
CA ILE A 127 0.47 8.84 -10.17
C ILE A 127 1.94 8.77 -9.76
N GLY A 128 2.23 8.34 -8.54
CA GLY A 128 3.59 8.21 -8.02
C GLY A 128 4.46 7.27 -8.85
N VAL A 129 3.93 6.09 -9.22
CA VAL A 129 4.62 5.14 -10.12
C VAL A 129 4.93 5.79 -11.46
N ILE A 130 3.96 6.47 -12.07
CA ILE A 130 4.16 7.16 -13.35
C ILE A 130 5.26 8.21 -13.23
N LEU A 131 5.23 9.04 -12.19
CA LEU A 131 6.23 10.09 -11.98
C LEU A 131 7.64 9.51 -11.76
N MET A 132 7.76 8.39 -11.04
CA MET A 132 9.04 7.71 -10.84
C MET A 132 9.70 7.26 -12.14
N MET A 133 8.93 6.93 -13.19
CA MET A 133 9.49 6.53 -14.48
C MET A 133 10.24 7.65 -15.21
N PHE A 134 10.06 8.90 -14.78
CA PHE A 134 10.74 10.07 -15.35
C PHE A 134 11.91 10.57 -14.49
N ILE A 135 12.19 9.92 -13.35
CA ILE A 135 13.31 10.29 -12.49
C ILE A 135 14.59 9.68 -13.05
N GLU A 136 15.61 10.50 -13.26
CA GLU A 136 16.93 10.02 -13.67
C GLU A 136 17.64 9.29 -12.51
N PRO A 137 18.42 8.22 -12.80
CA PRO A 137 19.17 7.52 -11.77
C PRO A 137 20.18 8.42 -11.05
N ILE A 138 20.23 8.31 -9.73
CA ILE A 138 21.13 9.03 -8.84
C ILE A 138 22.02 8.00 -8.13
N THR A 139 23.33 8.27 -8.09
CA THR A 139 24.28 7.46 -7.31
C THR A 139 24.52 8.11 -5.96
N ILE A 140 24.36 7.33 -4.90
CA ILE A 140 24.60 7.74 -3.52
C ILE A 140 25.86 6.99 -3.03
N SER A 141 26.93 7.74 -2.80
CA SER A 141 28.14 7.19 -2.18
C SER A 141 28.01 7.20 -0.66
N ILE A 142 28.07 6.02 -0.05
CA ILE A 142 28.04 5.88 1.40
C ILE A 142 29.49 5.77 1.86
N SER A 143 30.11 6.89 2.26
CA SER A 143 31.41 6.82 2.94
C SER A 143 31.18 6.36 4.37
N ALA A 144 31.81 5.26 4.78
CA ALA A 144 31.96 4.98 6.20
C ALA A 144 32.67 6.20 6.82
N GLY A 145 32.00 6.90 7.73
CA GLY A 145 32.64 7.99 8.48
C GLY A 145 33.86 7.42 9.18
N SER A 146 35.04 7.89 8.76
CA SER A 146 36.34 7.61 9.39
C SER A 146 36.39 8.13 10.82
#